data_AF-A0A7C1Y247-F1
#
_entry.id   AF-A0A7C1Y247-F1
#
_cell.length_a   1.000
_cell.length_b   1.000
_cell.length_c   1.000
_cell.angle_alpha   90.00
_cell.angle_beta   90.00
_cell.angle_gamma   90.00
#
_symmetry.space_group_name_H-M   'P 1'
#
loop_
_entity.id
_entity.type
_entity.pdbx_description
1 polymer ?
#
loop_
_entity_poly.entity_id
_entity_poly.type
_entity_poly.pdbx_seq_one_letter_code
_entity_poly.pdbx_strand_id
1 'polypeptide(L)'
;MVKALARAFRWRKLLEAGVYATVEEIAAAEKINTSYVSRILRLTLLAPEIVELILDGRHPTDLTMAKLMKPFPVEWEEQRERWGAQCRAWNVPNSL
;
A
#
# COMPACT_ATOMS: atom_id res chain seq x y z
N MET A 1 -3.55 -9.50 -3.85
CA MET A 1 -3.06 -8.20 -3.36
C MET A 1 -4.03 -7.07 -3.66
N VAL A 2 -4.63 -7.00 -4.85
CA VAL A 2 -5.62 -5.97 -5.23
C VAL A 2 -6.73 -5.74 -4.19
N LYS A 3 -7.40 -6.80 -3.68
CA LYS A 3 -8.44 -6.66 -2.64
C LYS A 3 -7.91 -6.00 -1.35
N ALA A 4 -6.67 -6.29 -0.97
CA ALA A 4 -6.05 -5.70 0.22
C ALA A 4 -5.72 -4.22 0.00
N LEU A 5 -5.23 -3.84 -1.18
CA LEU A 5 -5.02 -2.44 -1.55
C LEU A 5 -6.34 -1.67 -1.56
N ALA A 6 -7.38 -2.20 -2.21
CA ALA A 6 -8.69 -1.58 -2.23
C ALA A 6 -9.23 -1.33 -0.82
N ARG A 7 -9.06 -2.30 0.09
CA ARG A 7 -9.45 -2.17 1.50
C ARG A 7 -8.63 -1.11 2.24
N ALA A 8 -7.31 -1.09 2.02
CA ALA A 8 -6.41 -0.10 2.60
C ALA A 8 -6.80 1.33 2.22
N PHE A 9 -6.96 1.61 0.92
CA PHE A 9 -7.36 2.93 0.43
C PHE A 9 -8.78 3.32 0.85
N ARG A 10 -9.73 2.36 0.87
CA ARG A 10 -11.08 2.60 1.38
C ARG A 10 -11.04 3.02 2.84
N TRP A 11 -10.32 2.29 3.69
CA TRP A 11 -10.24 2.63 5.11
C TRP A 11 -9.51 3.94 5.36
N ARG A 12 -8.42 4.22 4.63
CA ARG A 12 -7.75 5.52 4.71
C ARG A 12 -8.72 6.65 4.40
N LYS A 13 -9.52 6.52 3.32
CA LYS A 13 -10.56 7.49 2.97
C LYS A 13 -11.62 7.65 4.06
N LEU A 14 -12.03 6.58 4.73
CA LEU A 14 -13.02 6.64 5.81
C LEU A 14 -12.46 7.32 7.08
N LEU A 15 -11.16 7.14 7.36
CA LEU A 15 -10.47 7.89 8.41
C LEU A 15 -10.32 9.36 8.06
N GLU A 16 -9.87 9.67 6.85
CA GLU A 16 -9.72 11.04 6.35
C GLU A 16 -11.06 11.79 6.31
N ALA A 17 -12.16 11.07 6.04
CA ALA A 17 -13.52 11.62 6.07
C ALA A 17 -14.13 11.70 7.48
N GLY A 18 -13.43 11.23 8.53
CA GLY A 18 -13.94 11.19 9.90
C GLY A 18 -15.11 10.23 10.13
N VAL A 19 -15.37 9.30 9.20
CA VAL A 19 -16.41 8.26 9.36
C VAL A 19 -16.00 7.26 10.44
N TYR A 20 -14.70 6.97 10.51
CA TYR A 20 -14.08 6.34 11.67
C TYR A 20 -13.05 7.30 12.24
N ALA A 21 -12.99 7.41 13.56
CA ALA A 21 -12.01 8.22 14.27
C ALA A 21 -10.68 7.47 14.45
N THR A 22 -10.72 6.14 14.57
CA THR A 22 -9.52 5.35 14.88
C THR A 22 -9.45 4.01 14.14
N VAL A 23 -8.27 3.38 14.20
CA VAL A 23 -8.02 2.04 13.65
C VAL A 23 -8.82 0.97 14.41
N GLU A 24 -9.05 1.17 15.71
CA GLU A 24 -9.85 0.29 16.57
C GLU A 24 -11.31 0.27 16.15
N GLU A 25 -11.88 1.41 15.74
CA GLU A 25 -13.25 1.46 15.23
C GLU A 25 -13.40 0.68 13.93
N ILE A 26 -12.43 0.80 13.01
CA ILE A 26 -12.38 -0.02 11.80
C ILE A 26 -12.28 -1.50 12.16
N ALA A 27 -11.41 -1.85 13.11
CA ALA A 27 -11.21 -3.23 13.56
C ALA A 27 -12.50 -3.83 14.11
N ALA A 28 -13.22 -3.08 14.95
CA ALA A 28 -14.51 -3.48 15.52
C ALA A 28 -15.59 -3.63 14.43
N ALA A 29 -15.73 -2.65 13.54
CA ALA A 29 -16.72 -2.67 12.47
C ALA A 29 -16.52 -3.83 11.49
N GLU A 30 -15.27 -4.14 11.18
CA GLU A 30 -14.89 -5.18 10.23
C GLU A 30 -14.65 -6.55 10.90
N LYS A 31 -14.79 -6.63 12.23
CA LYS A 31 -14.59 -7.85 13.06
C LYS A 31 -13.24 -8.52 12.84
N ILE A 32 -12.19 -7.71 12.81
CA ILE A 32 -10.80 -8.14 12.60
C ILE A 32 -9.89 -7.51 13.66
N ASN A 33 -8.71 -8.08 13.86
CA ASN A 33 -7.76 -7.55 14.84
C ASN A 33 -7.16 -6.20 14.36
N THR A 34 -7.02 -5.24 15.28
CA THR A 34 -6.39 -3.92 15.03
C THR A 34 -5.04 -4.04 14.34
N SER A 35 -4.19 -5.00 14.75
CA SER A 35 -2.89 -5.26 14.14
C SER A 35 -2.98 -5.64 12.66
N TYR A 36 -4.06 -6.32 12.25
CA TYR A 36 -4.29 -6.64 10.83
C TYR A 36 -4.73 -5.39 10.07
N VAL A 37 -5.61 -4.57 10.65
CA VAL A 37 -6.00 -3.28 10.07
C VAL A 37 -4.78 -2.40 9.83
N SER A 38 -3.89 -2.25 10.82
CA SER A 38 -2.67 -1.46 10.69
C SER A 38 -1.73 -1.99 9.59
N ARG A 39 -1.60 -3.31 9.44
CA ARG A 39 -0.78 -3.91 8.35
C ARG A 39 -1.36 -3.63 6.97
N ILE A 40 -2.68 -3.68 6.85
CA ILE A 40 -3.37 -3.37 5.59
C ILE A 40 -3.30 -1.87 5.29
N LEU A 41 -3.55 -1.00 6.28
CA LEU A 41 -3.39 0.45 6.12
C LEU A 41 -1.97 0.84 5.71
N ARG A 42 -0.93 0.15 6.19
CA ARG A 42 0.45 0.38 5.75
C ARG A 42 0.60 0.25 4.23
N LEU A 43 -0.21 -0.56 3.55
CA LEU A 43 -0.15 -0.69 2.09
C LEU A 43 -0.44 0.63 1.36
N THR A 44 -1.08 1.61 2.00
CA THR A 44 -1.25 2.95 1.41
C THR A 44 0.04 3.77 1.38
N LEU A 45 1.12 3.29 1.99
CA LEU A 45 2.46 3.88 1.94
C LEU A 45 3.30 3.36 0.77
N LEU A 46 2.77 2.43 -0.02
CA LEU A 46 3.44 1.97 -1.22
C LEU A 46 3.58 3.10 -2.24
N ALA A 47 4.72 3.11 -2.92
CA ALA A 47 4.95 4.00 -4.04
C ALA A 47 3.85 3.79 -5.11
N PRO A 48 3.32 4.86 -5.74
CA PRO A 48 2.24 4.76 -6.70
C PRO A 48 2.51 3.75 -7.82
N GLU A 49 3.74 3.68 -8.31
CA GLU A 49 4.15 2.80 -9.39
C GLU A 49 4.07 1.33 -8.98
N ILE A 50 4.32 1.03 -7.71
CA ILE A 50 4.21 -0.33 -7.17
C ILE A 50 2.74 -0.71 -7.02
N VAL A 51 1.89 0.23 -6.62
CA VAL A 51 0.43 0.03 -6.61
C VAL A 51 -0.05 -0.29 -8.02
N GLU A 52 0.38 0.46 -9.04
CA GLU A 52 0.07 0.20 -10.45
C GLU A 52 0.56 -1.18 -10.91
N LEU A 53 1.81 -1.56 -10.62
CA LEU A 53 2.33 -2.90 -10.94
C LEU A 53 1.49 -4.03 -10.32
N ILE A 54 0.99 -3.83 -9.09
CA ILE A 54 0.12 -4.81 -8.44
C ILE A 54 -1.25 -4.86 -9.12
N LEU A 55 -1.82 -3.71 -9.49
CA LEU A 55 -3.13 -3.62 -10.16
C LEU A 55 -3.08 -4.23 -11.58
N ASP A 56 -1.99 -3.99 -12.30
CA ASP A 56 -1.76 -4.54 -13.65
C ASP A 56 -1.37 -6.03 -13.64
N GLY A 57 -1.09 -6.60 -12.47
CA GLY A 57 -0.57 -7.96 -12.36
C GLY A 57 0.87 -8.11 -12.87
N ARG A 58 1.61 -7.01 -13.07
CA ARG A 58 2.99 -6.96 -13.58
C ARG A 58 4.05 -6.88 -12.47
N HIS A 59 3.66 -7.11 -11.22
CA HIS A 59 4.57 -7.09 -10.08
C HIS A 59 5.60 -8.23 -10.17
N PRO A 60 6.84 -8.01 -9.71
CA PRO A 60 7.85 -9.07 -9.68
C PRO A 60 7.41 -10.20 -8.73
N THR A 61 7.83 -11.43 -9.01
CA THR A 61 7.51 -12.63 -8.19
C THR A 61 7.93 -12.46 -6.72
N ASP A 62 8.93 -11.63 -6.47
CA ASP A 62 9.43 -11.33 -5.13
C ASP A 62 8.49 -10.40 -4.33
N LEU A 63 7.65 -9.61 -5.01
CA LEU A 63 6.63 -8.75 -4.42
C LEU A 63 5.38 -9.58 -4.12
N THR A 64 5.37 -10.22 -2.95
CA THR A 64 4.25 -11.05 -2.49
C THR A 64 3.48 -10.39 -1.35
N MET A 65 2.23 -10.81 -1.17
CA MET A 65 1.41 -10.40 -0.02
C MET A 65 2.11 -10.71 1.31
N ALA A 66 2.81 -11.84 1.43
CA ALA A 66 3.53 -12.22 2.64
C ALA A 66 4.64 -11.21 2.99
N LYS A 67 5.32 -10.65 1.99
CA LYS A 67 6.31 -9.58 2.21
C LYS A 67 5.64 -8.26 2.59
N LEU A 68 4.55 -7.90 1.91
CA LEU A 68 3.80 -6.67 2.18
C LEU A 68 3.13 -6.66 3.57
N MET A 69 2.87 -7.83 4.17
CA MET A 69 2.38 -7.93 5.55
C MET A 69 3.47 -7.76 6.61
N LYS A 70 4.75 -7.79 6.22
CA LYS A 70 5.89 -7.45 7.08
C LYS A 70 6.20 -5.95 6.94
N PRO A 71 6.97 -5.35 7.86
CA PRO A 71 7.51 -4.00 7.65
C PRO A 71 8.29 -3.92 6.34
N PHE A 72 8.11 -2.82 5.61
CA PHE A 72 8.82 -2.51 4.37
C PHE A 72 9.23 -1.03 4.41
N PRO A 73 10.22 -0.62 3.58
CA PRO A 73 10.68 0.77 3.53
C PRO A 73 9.53 1.74 3.27
N VAL A 74 9.45 2.83 4.04
CA VAL A 74 8.45 3.89 3.77
C VAL A 74 8.92 4.77 2.62
N GLU A 75 10.23 4.95 2.47
CA GLU A 75 10.83 5.73 1.38
C GLU A 75 10.60 5.07 0.02
N TRP A 76 10.02 5.82 -0.92
CA TRP A 76 9.68 5.31 -2.23
C TRP A 76 10.89 4.93 -3.07
N GLU A 77 12.03 5.60 -2.88
CA GLU A 77 13.30 5.24 -3.54
C GLU A 77 13.72 3.81 -3.19
N GLU A 78 13.77 3.48 -1.91
CA GLU A 78 14.10 2.13 -1.44
C GLU A 78 13.08 1.08 -1.90
N GLN A 79 11.80 1.45 -1.97
CA GLN A 79 10.77 0.55 -2.51
C GLN A 79 10.97 0.30 -4.01
N ARG A 80 11.34 1.33 -4.79
CA ARG A 80 11.65 1.20 -6.22
C ARG A 80 12.89 0.37 -6.46
N GLU A 81 13.94 0.54 -5.68
CA GLU A 81 15.13 -0.34 -5.78
C GLU A 81 14.79 -1.79 -5.48
N ARG A 82 13.91 -2.03 -4.50
CA ARG A 82 13.53 -3.38 -4.08
C ARG A 82 12.55 -4.07 -5.03
N TRP A 83 11.56 -3.35 -5.57
CA TRP A 83 10.42 -3.93 -6.31
C TRP A 83 10.09 -3.25 -7.63
N GLY A 84 10.71 -2.11 -7.93
CA GLY A 84 10.61 -1.48 -9.23
C GLY A 84 11.24 -2.39 -10.28
N ALA A 85 10.39 -3.10 -11.02
CA ALA A 85 10.82 -3.71 -12.28
C ALA A 85 11.37 -2.59 -13.17
N GLN A 86 12.44 -2.87 -13.92
CA GLN A 86 13.14 -1.95 -14.83
C GLN A 86 12.21 -1.28 -15.85
N CYS A 87 11.43 -0.29 -15.43
CA CYS A 87 10.73 0.62 -16.31
C CYS A 87 11.70 1.78 -16.58
N ARG A 88 12.46 1.69 -17.68
CA ARG A 88 13.31 2.78 -18.23
C ARG A 88 12.51 4.03 -18.66
N ALA A 89 11.36 4.29 -18.07
CA ALA A 89 10.41 5.28 -18.54
C ALA A 89 9.90 6.17 -17.39
N TRP A 90 10.79 6.57 -16.47
CA TRP A 90 10.54 7.74 -15.63
C TRP A 90 11.82 8.58 -15.54
N ASN A 91 12.14 9.23 -16.66
CA ASN A 91 12.91 10.46 -16.66
C ASN A 91 11.89 11.60 -16.57
N VAL A 92 11.51 11.99 -15.36
CA VAL A 92 10.69 13.18 -15.16
C VAL A 92 11.58 14.20 -14.51
N PRO A 93 12.02 15.24 -15.25
CA PRO A 93 12.73 16.33 -14.63
C PRO A 93 11.76 16.98 -13.68
N ASN A 94 12.13 16.99 -12.40
CA ASN A 94 11.51 17.78 -11.36
C ASN A 94 11.37 19.22 -11.88
N SER A 95 10.20 19.55 -12.43
CA SER A 95 9.84 20.89 -12.83
C SER A 95 9.12 21.49 -11.64
N LEU A 96 9.93 22.05 -10.73
CA LEU A 96 9.55 23.22 -9.97
C LEU A 96 9.79 24.45 -10.84
#